data_AF-A0A662EG17-F1
#
_entry.id   AF-A0A662EG17-F1
#
_cell.length_a   1.000
_cell.length_b   1.000
_cell.length_c   1.000
_cell.angle_alpha   90.00
_cell.angle_beta   90.00
_cell.angle_gamma   90.00
#
_symmetry.space_group_name_H-M   'P 1'
#
loop_
_entity.id
_entity.type
_entity.pdbx_description
1 polymer ?
#
loop_
_entity_poly.entity_id
_entity_poly.type
_entity_poly.pdbx_seq_one_letter_code
_entity_poly.pdbx_strand_id
1 'polypeptide(L)'
;MMGSTVRISERTKRVLEELAAREGKKIKELVDEAVELYRRRAFLEEVNRAYHSLHQDPTGWAVEEEERRIWEATLGDGLEER
;
A
#
# COMPACT_ATOMS: atom_id res chain seq x y z
N MET A 1 -15.65 3.87 20.33
CA MET A 1 -14.87 2.65 20.04
C MET A 1 -14.25 2.15 21.33
N MET A 2 -14.34 0.85 21.61
CA MET A 2 -13.69 0.24 22.77
C MET A 2 -12.20 0.03 22.46
N GLY A 3 -11.32 0.35 23.41
CA GLY A 3 -9.89 0.12 23.26
C GLY A 3 -9.52 -1.32 23.62
N SER A 4 -8.59 -1.91 22.86
CA SER A 4 -7.98 -3.21 23.15
C SER A 4 -6.51 -3.02 23.49
N THR A 5 -5.98 -3.83 24.40
CA THR A 5 -4.56 -3.76 24.82
C THR A 5 -3.74 -4.84 24.13
N VAL A 6 -2.68 -4.45 23.43
CA VAL A 6 -1.70 -5.37 22.82
C VAL A 6 -0.38 -5.22 23.58
N ARG A 7 0.26 -6.34 23.93
CA ARG A 7 1.59 -6.32 24.55
C ARG A 7 2.64 -6.03 23.48
N ILE A 8 3.49 -5.03 23.74
CA ILE A 8 4.59 -4.64 22.88
C ILE A 8 5.89 -4.59 23.68
N SER A 9 7.02 -4.56 22.99
CA SER A 9 8.31 -4.38 23.65
C SER A 9 8.44 -2.96 24.23
N GLU A 10 9.23 -2.82 25.30
CA GLU A 10 9.54 -1.51 25.89
C GLU A 10 10.21 -0.57 24.87
N ARG A 11 11.05 -1.13 23.97
CA ARG A 11 11.64 -0.36 22.86
C ARG A 11 10.55 0.20 21.93
N THR A 12 9.58 -0.62 21.54
CA THR A 12 8.48 -0.20 20.65
C THR A 12 7.64 0.89 21.31
N LYS A 13 7.37 0.77 22.61
CA LYS A 13 6.63 1.80 23.38
C LYS A 13 7.33 3.15 23.31
N ARG A 14 8.65 3.21 23.56
CA ARG A 14 9.42 4.46 23.50
C ARG A 14 9.41 5.09 22.09
N VAL A 15 9.58 4.28 21.06
CA VAL A 15 9.51 4.76 19.67
C VAL A 15 8.14 5.35 19.36
N LEU A 16 7.05 4.71 19.80
CA LEU A 16 5.69 5.25 19.62
C LEU A 16 5.50 6.57 20.38
N GLU A 17 6.02 6.69 21.60
CA GLU A 17 5.97 7.93 22.39
C GLU A 17 6.73 9.08 21.71
N GLU A 18 7.95 8.82 21.22
CA GLU A 18 8.78 9.80 20.51
C GLU A 18 8.11 10.28 19.21
N LEU A 19 7.59 9.34 18.41
CA LEU A 19 6.89 9.66 17.16
C LEU A 19 5.59 10.42 17.40
N ALA A 20 4.80 10.00 18.39
CA ALA A 20 3.56 10.67 18.78
C ALA A 20 3.83 12.13 19.22
N ALA A 21 4.86 12.34 20.05
CA ALA A 21 5.26 13.67 20.49
C ALA A 21 5.73 14.56 19.34
N ARG A 22 6.54 14.00 18.43
CA ARG A 22 7.05 14.72 17.25
C ARG A 22 5.96 15.14 16.28
N GLU A 23 4.94 14.29 16.09
CA GLU A 23 3.86 14.52 15.13
C GLU A 23 2.61 15.17 15.75
N GLY A 24 2.59 15.38 17.07
CA GLY A 24 1.45 15.93 17.79
C GLY A 24 0.21 15.02 17.77
N LYS A 25 0.41 13.72 17.58
CA LYS A 25 -0.66 12.70 17.46
C LYS A 25 -0.77 11.87 18.73
N LYS A 26 -1.93 11.26 18.96
CA LYS A 26 -2.06 10.23 19.99
C LYS A 26 -1.40 8.94 19.52
N ILE A 27 -0.80 8.17 20.44
CA ILE A 27 -0.21 6.85 20.13
C ILE A 27 -1.22 5.93 19.42
N LYS A 28 -2.50 5.97 19.80
CA LYS A 28 -3.55 5.19 19.13
C LYS A 28 -3.67 5.56 17.65
N GLU A 29 -3.73 6.85 17.33
CA GLU A 29 -3.84 7.35 15.95
C GLU A 29 -2.61 6.95 15.14
N LEU A 30 -1.42 7.08 15.73
CA LEU A 30 -0.17 6.64 15.11
C LEU A 30 -0.14 5.13 14.84
N VAL A 31 -0.63 4.30 15.77
CA VAL A 31 -0.70 2.84 15.58
C VAL A 31 -1.70 2.49 14.48
N ASP A 32 -2.88 3.12 14.47
CA ASP A 32 -3.88 2.93 13.41
C ASP A 32 -3.28 3.28 12.03
N GLU A 33 -2.62 4.43 11.90
CA GLU A 33 -1.94 4.85 10.68
C GLU A 33 -0.80 3.88 10.27
N ALA A 34 0.03 3.45 11.22
CA ALA A 34 1.14 2.55 10.95
C ALA A 34 0.66 1.17 10.46
N VAL A 35 -0.43 0.65 11.01
CA VAL A 35 -1.04 -0.62 10.56
C VAL A 35 -1.61 -0.46 9.15
N GLU A 36 -2.28 0.65 8.85
CA GLU A 36 -2.79 0.93 7.50
C GLU A 36 -1.67 1.03 6.47
N LEU A 37 -0.57 1.71 6.81
CA LEU A 37 0.63 1.80 5.96
C LEU A 37 1.24 0.41 5.72
N TYR A 38 1.37 -0.40 6.78
CA TYR A 38 1.86 -1.77 6.65
C TYR A 38 0.95 -2.61 5.76
N ARG A 39 -0.37 -2.54 5.93
CA ARG A 39 -1.34 -3.28 5.10
C ARG A 39 -1.21 -2.90 3.63
N ARG A 40 -1.16 -1.60 3.32
CA ARG A 40 -1.00 -1.11 1.93
C ARG A 40 0.32 -1.57 1.32
N ARG A 41 1.42 -1.50 2.07
CA ARG A 41 2.73 -1.98 1.61
C ARG A 41 2.69 -3.48 1.32
N ALA A 42 2.19 -4.29 2.26
CA ALA A 42 2.11 -5.74 2.10
C ALA A 42 1.27 -6.14 0.87
N PHE A 43 0.14 -5.44 0.65
CA PHE A 43 -0.69 -5.63 -0.53
C PHE A 43 0.08 -5.31 -1.83
N LEU A 44 0.74 -4.16 -1.91
CA LEU A 44 1.52 -3.79 -3.10
C LEU A 44 2.70 -4.75 -3.35
N GLU A 45 3.36 -5.23 -2.31
CA GLU A 45 4.41 -6.24 -2.43
C GLU A 45 3.86 -7.56 -2.99
N GLU A 46 2.65 -7.95 -2.61
CA GLU A 46 1.97 -9.14 -3.15
C GLU A 46 1.58 -8.97 -4.62
N VAL A 47 0.98 -7.83 -4.97
CA VAL A 47 0.64 -7.49 -6.36
C VAL A 47 1.91 -7.48 -7.23
N ASN A 48 2.98 -6.87 -6.76
CA ASN A 48 4.24 -6.83 -7.49
C ASN A 48 4.85 -8.22 -7.69
N ARG A 49 4.78 -9.10 -6.68
CA ARG A 49 5.20 -10.50 -6.84
C ARG A 49 4.36 -11.24 -7.87
N ALA A 50 3.03 -11.05 -7.86
CA ALA A 50 2.14 -11.66 -8.84
C ALA A 50 2.45 -11.19 -10.28
N TYR A 51 2.65 -9.88 -10.49
CA TYR A 51 3.05 -9.34 -11.78
C TYR A 51 4.45 -9.83 -12.21
N HIS A 52 5.40 -9.94 -11.27
CA HIS A 52 6.72 -10.50 -11.58
C HIS A 52 6.61 -11.95 -12.06
N SER A 53 5.80 -12.77 -11.39
CA SER A 53 5.52 -14.14 -11.83
C SER A 53 4.80 -14.19 -13.18
N LEU A 54 3.83 -13.30 -13.42
CA LEU A 54 3.14 -13.21 -14.70
C LEU A 54 4.09 -12.84 -15.84
N HIS A 55 5.00 -11.88 -15.62
CA HIS A 55 6.01 -11.47 -16.60
C HIS A 55 7.01 -12.61 -16.93
N GLN A 56 7.14 -13.60 -16.06
CA GLN A 56 7.96 -14.80 -16.33
C GLN A 56 7.20 -15.88 -17.13
N ASP A 57 5.89 -15.73 -17.33
CA ASP A 57 5.06 -16.56 -18.19
C ASP A 57 4.81 -15.84 -19.53
N PRO A 58 5.49 -16.24 -20.63
CA PRO A 58 5.35 -15.55 -21.91
C PRO A 58 3.92 -15.57 -22.47
N THR A 59 3.14 -16.61 -22.17
CA THR A 59 1.76 -16.71 -22.69
C THR A 59 0.84 -15.78 -21.91
N GLY A 60 0.90 -15.83 -20.58
CA GLY A 60 0.16 -14.93 -19.71
C GLY A 60 0.52 -13.46 -19.92
N TRP A 61 1.82 -13.16 -20.10
CA TRP A 61 2.30 -11.81 -20.37
C TRP A 61 1.76 -11.24 -21.68
N ALA A 62 1.76 -12.03 -22.77
CA ALA A 62 1.20 -11.58 -24.05
C ALA A 62 -0.30 -11.25 -23.98
N VAL A 63 -1.06 -11.98 -23.14
CA VAL A 63 -2.49 -11.69 -22.91
C VAL A 63 -2.66 -10.37 -22.16
N GLU A 64 -1.87 -10.13 -21.11
CA GLU A 64 -1.90 -8.89 -20.35
C GLU A 64 -1.49 -7.68 -21.22
N GLU A 65 -0.46 -7.82 -22.07
CA GLU A 65 -0.04 -6.77 -22.99
C GLU A 65 -1.13 -6.42 -24.03
N GLU A 66 -1.83 -7.41 -24.56
CA GLU A 66 -2.98 -7.18 -25.45
C GLU A 66 -4.10 -6.43 -24.72
N GLU A 67 -4.46 -6.88 -23.51
CA GLU A 67 -5.46 -6.19 -22.70
C GLU A 67 -5.05 -4.74 -22.45
N ARG A 68 -3.82 -4.52 -21.99
CA ARG A 68 -3.28 -3.18 -21.71
C ARG A 68 -3.33 -2.28 -22.95
N ARG A 69 -2.98 -2.80 -24.12
CA ARG A 69 -3.07 -2.06 -25.39
C ARG A 69 -4.50 -1.61 -25.72
N ILE A 70 -5.51 -2.42 -25.40
CA ILE A 70 -6.91 -2.02 -25.59
C ILE A 70 -7.25 -0.84 -24.67
N TRP A 71 -6.78 -0.86 -23.42
CA TRP A 71 -6.98 0.23 -22.46
C TRP A 71 -6.18 1.49 -22.80
N GLU A 72 -5.02 1.39 -23.44
CA GLU A 72 -4.24 2.56 -23.88
C GLU A 72 -5.03 3.47 -24.83
N ALA A 73 -6.01 2.95 -25.56
CA ALA A 73 -6.89 3.76 -26.41
C ALA A 73 -7.69 4.81 -25.63
N THR A 74 -7.97 4.61 -24.34
CA THR A 74 -8.70 5.55 -23.47
C THR A 74 -7.77 6.50 -22.71
N LEU A 75 -6.46 6.47 -22.96
CA LEU A 75 -5.49 7.28 -22.21
C LEU A 75 -5.71 8.80 -22.36
N GLY A 76 -6.23 9.21 -23.52
CA GLY A 76 -6.51 10.62 -23.85
C GLY A 76 -7.86 11.13 -23.36
N ASP A 77 -8.74 10.26 -22.85
CA ASP A 77 -10.11 10.62 -22.51
C ASP A 77 -10.13 11.69 -21.39
N GLY A 78 -10.77 12.82 -21.67
CA GLY A 78 -10.88 13.94 -20.71
C GLY A 78 -9.62 14.80 -20.56
N LEU A 79 -8.59 14.60 -21.40
CA LEU A 79 -7.37 15.43 -21.46
C LEU A 79 -7.43 16.53 -22.55
N GLU A 80 -8.58 16.75 -23.18
CA GLU A 80 -8.80 17.82 -24.15
C GLU A 80 -8.45 19.18 -23.53
N GLU A 81 -7.49 19.90 -24.15
CA GLU A 81 -7.08 21.24 -23.74
C GLU A 81 -8.29 22.18 -23.63
N ARG A 82 -8.42 22.88 -22.50
CA ARG A 82 -9.31 24.03 -22.36
C ARG A 82 -8.61 25.31 -22.81
#